data_AF-A0A2D6X4C4-F1
#
_entry.id   AF-A0A2D6X4C4-F1
#
_cell.length_a   1.000
_cell.length_b   1.000
_cell.length_c   1.000
_cell.angle_alpha   90.00
_cell.angle_beta   90.00
_cell.angle_gamma   90.00
#
_symmetry.space_group_name_H-M   'P 1'
#
loop_
_entity.id
_entity.type
_entity.pdbx_description
1 polymer ?
#
loop_
_entity_poly.entity_id
_entity_poly.type
_entity_poly.pdbx_seq_one_letter_code
_entity_poly.pdbx_strand_id
1 'polypeptide(L)'
;MKKIVLIMGGILFFLSFVNAVSASEDVAYVVTNHYNIKAEFIEILDELDLTYEIIYPNEIGDYDLFEFRLLLLNDDFFSNWAEIPINDLPAMIVNGRNIDEWGWTKRVTTASQSIPIHVDLDNSHEITENFPENIQVYNDKDPNVYYLDKRDIYSGLNIIGMNTYDNEDAVIAFAEAGTVLTKQGMPDTHINANSVFFGITETEYWTEDTKQLFKNSLLWLAGGGDSFNLQIKEGQNLVSLPLISTIDVDELKNSNLEILSIKEYDGSGELVEATEMHNNLGYFIESTENLTLRVDGEEAEEEQSVELNEGLNLVGITSLDNMLLDLLPSEVIEISRRNDEGFYDIATYYEVGGWYNAFELEPGRGYWFKTNNEVTWEYFPV
;
A
#
# COMPACT_ATOMS: atom_id res chain seq x y z
N MET A 1 32.46 17.09 47.99
CA MET A 1 32.03 15.89 47.24
C MET A 1 30.54 15.52 47.49
N LYS A 2 29.62 16.49 47.52
CA LYS A 2 28.16 16.22 47.71
C LYS A 2 27.25 16.87 46.66
N LYS A 3 27.82 17.51 45.63
CA LYS A 3 27.08 18.22 44.57
C LYS A 3 27.06 17.50 43.21
N ILE A 4 27.81 16.40 43.06
CA ILE A 4 27.89 15.62 41.81
C ILE A 4 26.79 14.53 41.74
N VAL A 5 26.27 14.08 42.90
CA VAL A 5 25.21 13.06 42.95
C VAL A 5 23.85 13.58 42.48
N LEU A 6 23.62 14.90 42.45
CA LEU A 6 22.32 15.48 42.08
C LEU A 6 22.14 15.68 40.57
N ILE A 7 23.23 15.75 39.79
CA ILE A 7 23.17 15.94 38.33
C ILE A 7 23.00 14.58 37.61
N MET A 8 23.51 13.49 38.20
CA MET A 8 23.38 12.14 37.65
C MET A 8 21.95 11.56 37.81
N GLY A 9 21.16 12.04 38.78
CA GLY A 9 19.75 11.66 38.94
C GLY A 9 18.79 12.39 37.99
N GLY A 10 19.18 13.57 37.46
CA GLY A 10 18.36 14.31 36.50
C GLY A 10 18.45 13.76 35.08
N ILE A 11 19.61 13.22 34.69
CA ILE A 11 19.80 12.59 33.37
C ILE A 11 19.10 11.23 33.31
N LEU A 12 19.00 10.50 34.42
CA LEU A 12 18.25 9.23 34.47
C LEU A 12 16.72 9.41 34.42
N PHE A 13 16.20 10.59 34.79
CA PHE A 13 14.76 10.90 34.75
C PHE A 13 14.32 11.49 33.40
N PHE A 14 15.26 11.98 32.60
CA PHE A 14 14.99 12.47 31.24
C PHE A 14 14.94 11.33 30.20
N LEU A 15 15.55 10.17 30.52
CA LEU A 15 15.54 8.96 29.68
C LEU A 15 14.30 8.06 29.88
N SER A 16 13.42 8.36 30.84
CA SER A 16 12.17 7.63 31.06
C SER A 16 10.95 8.23 30.36
N PHE A 17 11.15 9.29 29.58
CA PHE A 17 10.15 9.88 28.68
C PHE A 17 10.54 9.67 27.21
N VAL A 18 11.23 8.58 26.91
CA VAL A 18 10.93 7.89 25.64
C VAL A 18 9.54 7.30 25.86
N ASN A 19 8.53 8.16 25.77
CA ASN A 19 7.18 7.70 25.51
C ASN A 19 7.35 6.79 24.30
N ALA A 20 6.99 5.52 24.45
CA ALA A 20 6.70 4.72 23.28
C ALA A 20 5.74 5.59 22.47
N VAL A 21 6.23 6.15 21.36
CA VAL A 21 5.36 6.51 20.26
C VAL A 21 4.78 5.14 19.93
N SER A 22 3.61 4.84 20.51
CA SER A 22 2.83 3.69 20.07
C SER A 22 2.67 3.96 18.60
N ALA A 23 3.33 3.16 17.77
CA ALA A 23 3.03 3.14 16.35
C ALA A 23 1.51 2.97 16.29
N SER A 24 0.83 3.93 15.66
CA SER A 24 -0.61 3.80 15.46
C SER A 24 -0.84 2.53 14.66
N GLU A 25 -1.73 1.68 15.15
CA GLU A 25 -2.09 0.45 14.45
C GLU A 25 -2.69 0.81 13.07
N ASP A 26 -2.43 0.00 12.05
CA ASP A 26 -2.88 0.29 10.69
C ASP A 26 -4.42 0.19 10.58
N VAL A 27 -5.02 -0.79 11.26
CA VAL A 27 -6.44 -1.14 11.08
C VAL A 27 -7.23 -1.06 12.38
N ALA A 28 -8.30 -0.26 12.39
CA ALA A 28 -9.34 -0.35 13.40
C ALA A 28 -10.35 -1.43 13.00
N TYR A 29 -10.24 -2.62 13.60
CA TYR A 29 -11.16 -3.73 13.36
C TYR A 29 -12.38 -3.64 14.28
N VAL A 30 -13.48 -3.12 13.76
CA VAL A 30 -14.69 -2.85 14.54
C VAL A 30 -15.64 -4.05 14.50
N VAL A 31 -15.94 -4.60 15.68
CA VAL A 31 -16.81 -5.78 15.87
C VAL A 31 -17.76 -5.54 17.04
N THR A 32 -18.98 -6.08 17.02
CA THR A 32 -19.93 -5.77 18.11
C THR A 32 -19.60 -6.45 19.44
N ASN A 33 -18.90 -7.59 19.40
CA ASN A 33 -18.48 -8.36 20.57
C ASN A 33 -17.41 -9.41 20.19
N HIS A 34 -16.74 -9.99 21.19
CA HIS A 34 -15.63 -10.91 20.98
C HIS A 34 -16.00 -12.24 20.31
N TYR A 35 -17.30 -12.62 20.27
CA TYR A 35 -17.74 -13.81 19.55
C TYR A 35 -17.89 -13.59 18.04
N ASN A 36 -17.92 -12.33 17.61
CA ASN A 36 -18.07 -11.97 16.19
C ASN A 36 -16.73 -11.71 15.50
N ILE A 37 -15.62 -11.75 16.24
CA ILE A 37 -14.27 -11.71 15.68
C ILE A 37 -14.11 -12.88 14.70
N LYS A 38 -13.76 -12.57 13.46
CA LYS A 38 -13.46 -13.53 12.41
C LYS A 38 -11.96 -13.84 12.42
N ALA A 39 -11.60 -15.09 12.67
CA ALA A 39 -10.20 -15.50 12.67
C ALA A 39 -9.57 -15.31 11.29
N GLU A 40 -10.34 -15.51 10.21
CA GLU A 40 -9.87 -15.34 8.84
C GLU A 40 -9.48 -13.89 8.52
N PHE A 41 -10.14 -12.89 9.11
CA PHE A 41 -9.71 -11.50 8.94
C PHE A 41 -8.38 -11.24 9.63
N ILE A 42 -8.19 -11.74 10.85
CA ILE A 42 -6.92 -11.61 11.59
C ILE A 42 -5.78 -12.28 10.82
N GLU A 43 -5.99 -13.51 10.33
CA GLU A 43 -5.00 -14.23 9.52
C GLU A 43 -4.61 -13.42 8.29
N ILE A 44 -5.57 -12.79 7.60
CA ILE A 44 -5.29 -11.95 6.43
C ILE A 44 -4.53 -10.67 6.81
N LEU A 45 -4.90 -10.01 7.91
CA LEU A 45 -4.19 -8.82 8.38
C LEU A 45 -2.73 -9.15 8.73
N ASP A 46 -2.50 -10.26 9.46
CA ASP A 46 -1.15 -10.75 9.78
C ASP A 46 -0.36 -11.11 8.51
N GLU A 47 -0.99 -11.73 7.51
CA GLU A 47 -0.36 -12.06 6.23
C GLU A 47 0.03 -10.83 5.40
N LEU A 48 -0.68 -9.72 5.57
CA LEU A 48 -0.38 -8.43 4.92
C LEU A 48 0.53 -7.54 5.77
N ASP A 49 1.02 -8.03 6.91
CA ASP A 49 1.79 -7.27 7.91
C ASP A 49 1.07 -5.98 8.37
N LEU A 50 -0.27 -6.02 8.40
CA LEU A 50 -1.12 -4.92 8.87
C LEU A 50 -1.38 -5.09 10.37
N THR A 51 -0.92 -4.12 11.15
CA THR A 51 -1.18 -4.04 12.58
C THR A 51 -2.64 -3.63 12.84
N TYR A 52 -3.24 -4.08 13.94
CA TYR A 52 -4.67 -3.86 14.16
C TYR A 52 -5.06 -3.77 15.63
N GLU A 53 -6.09 -2.96 15.89
CA GLU A 53 -6.79 -2.90 17.18
C GLU A 53 -8.24 -3.34 17.01
N ILE A 54 -8.71 -4.23 17.89
CA ILE A 54 -10.11 -4.66 17.91
C ILE A 54 -10.91 -3.67 18.76
N ILE A 55 -11.87 -2.98 18.15
CA ILE A 55 -12.67 -1.94 18.82
C ILE A 55 -14.13 -2.38 18.93
N TYR A 56 -14.68 -2.34 20.14
CA TYR A 56 -16.11 -2.61 20.36
C TYR A 56 -16.95 -1.30 20.29
N PRO A 57 -18.25 -1.37 19.94
CA PRO A 57 -19.13 -0.20 19.85
C PRO A 57 -19.11 0.71 21.07
N ASN A 58 -19.04 0.15 22.28
CA ASN A 58 -19.03 0.92 23.52
C ASN A 58 -17.68 1.57 23.84
N GLU A 59 -16.65 1.30 23.03
CA GLU A 59 -15.29 1.81 23.18
C GLU A 59 -14.93 2.80 22.07
N ILE A 60 -15.74 2.92 21.01
CA ILE A 60 -15.47 3.84 19.88
C ILE A 60 -15.18 5.27 20.35
N GLY A 61 -15.88 5.76 21.37
CA GLY A 61 -15.64 7.09 21.94
C GLY A 61 -14.35 7.24 22.76
N ASP A 62 -13.63 6.14 23.03
CA ASP A 62 -12.35 6.12 23.72
C ASP A 62 -11.15 6.18 22.75
N TYR A 63 -11.38 5.99 21.44
CA TYR A 63 -10.36 6.04 20.39
C TYR A 63 -10.57 7.26 19.47
N ASP A 64 -9.47 7.81 18.96
CA ASP A 64 -9.53 8.68 17.78
C ASP A 64 -9.38 7.80 16.53
N LEU A 65 -10.50 7.48 15.88
CA LEU A 65 -10.49 6.57 14.73
C LEU A 65 -9.64 7.11 13.56
N PHE A 66 -9.36 8.41 13.49
CA PHE A 66 -8.49 8.99 12.46
C PHE A 66 -6.99 8.74 12.68
N GLU A 67 -6.59 8.16 13.81
CA GLU A 67 -5.21 7.70 14.02
C GLU A 67 -4.91 6.38 13.27
N PHE A 68 -5.94 5.65 12.84
CA PHE A 68 -5.80 4.43 12.05
C PHE A 68 -5.75 4.75 10.55
N ARG A 69 -5.08 3.90 9.75
CA ARG A 69 -5.05 4.05 8.29
C ARG A 69 -6.38 3.67 7.65
N LEU A 70 -7.05 2.63 8.16
CA LEU A 70 -8.35 2.19 7.66
C LEU A 70 -9.24 1.55 8.72
N LEU A 71 -10.54 1.52 8.46
CA LEU A 71 -11.56 0.77 9.20
C LEU A 71 -11.82 -0.58 8.54
N LEU A 72 -11.86 -1.64 9.33
CA LEU A 72 -12.43 -2.92 8.91
C LEU A 72 -13.72 -3.17 9.71
N LEU A 73 -14.86 -3.20 9.02
CA LEU A 73 -16.16 -3.42 9.64
C LEU A 73 -16.68 -4.83 9.35
N ASN A 74 -16.97 -5.57 10.42
CA ASN A 74 -17.56 -6.90 10.33
C ASN A 74 -19.06 -6.88 9.98
N ASP A 75 -19.63 -8.05 9.66
CA ASP A 75 -21.08 -8.23 9.38
C ASP A 75 -21.91 -8.19 10.66
N ASP A 76 -22.05 -6.99 11.21
CA ASP A 76 -22.51 -6.72 12.55
C ASP A 76 -23.57 -5.61 12.57
N PHE A 77 -24.45 -5.57 13.57
CA PHE A 77 -25.39 -4.44 13.71
C PHE A 77 -24.80 -3.36 14.62
N PHE A 78 -24.36 -2.24 14.04
CA PHE A 78 -23.75 -1.14 14.78
C PHE A 78 -24.82 -0.13 15.24
N SER A 79 -25.18 -0.19 16.52
CA SER A 79 -26.20 0.73 17.08
C SER A 79 -25.73 2.18 17.15
N ASN A 80 -24.42 2.42 17.17
CA ASN A 80 -23.76 3.72 17.14
C ASN A 80 -23.09 3.99 15.77
N TRP A 81 -23.69 3.51 14.68
CA TRP A 81 -23.21 3.71 13.31
C TRP A 81 -22.81 5.15 12.96
N ALA A 82 -23.41 6.15 13.62
CA ALA A 82 -23.13 7.57 13.39
C ALA A 82 -21.78 8.04 13.95
N GLU A 83 -21.15 7.24 14.82
CA GLU A 83 -19.81 7.48 15.38
C GLU A 83 -18.70 6.83 14.53
N ILE A 84 -19.05 6.00 13.55
CA ILE A 84 -18.12 5.30 12.67
C ILE A 84 -17.94 6.13 11.39
N PRO A 85 -16.75 6.74 11.13
CA PRO A 85 -16.53 7.70 10.07
C PRO A 85 -16.26 7.02 8.71
N ILE A 86 -17.13 6.12 8.25
CA ILE A 86 -16.85 5.28 7.06
C ILE A 86 -16.70 6.06 5.75
N ASN A 87 -17.19 7.30 5.69
CA ASN A 87 -17.06 8.15 4.52
C ASN A 87 -15.90 9.16 4.66
N ASP A 88 -15.27 9.24 5.84
CA ASP A 88 -14.21 10.20 6.15
C ASP A 88 -12.86 9.53 6.43
N LEU A 89 -12.84 8.20 6.61
CA LEU A 89 -11.63 7.38 6.75
C LEU A 89 -11.73 6.16 5.83
N PRO A 90 -10.62 5.66 5.25
CA PRO A 90 -10.68 4.50 4.39
C PRO A 90 -11.38 3.32 5.07
N ALA A 91 -12.32 2.66 4.38
CA ALA A 91 -13.17 1.67 5.04
C ALA A 91 -13.45 0.44 4.18
N MET A 92 -13.16 -0.74 4.76
CA MET A 92 -13.60 -2.04 4.28
C MET A 92 -14.90 -2.43 4.99
N ILE A 93 -16.00 -2.38 4.26
CA ILE A 93 -17.35 -2.57 4.79
C ILE A 93 -17.84 -3.99 4.45
N VAL A 94 -17.56 -4.94 5.33
CA VAL A 94 -17.99 -6.35 5.20
C VAL A 94 -19.33 -6.54 5.89
N ASN A 95 -20.33 -5.74 5.53
CA ASN A 95 -21.57 -5.65 6.31
C ASN A 95 -22.79 -5.35 5.44
N GLY A 96 -23.88 -6.10 5.62
CA GLY A 96 -25.15 -5.81 4.96
C GLY A 96 -26.06 -4.80 5.68
N ARG A 97 -25.63 -4.30 6.84
CA ARG A 97 -26.39 -3.47 7.79
C ARG A 97 -25.78 -2.07 7.83
N ASN A 98 -26.59 -1.09 8.25
CA ASN A 98 -26.21 0.32 8.38
C ASN A 98 -25.82 1.05 7.08
N ILE A 99 -25.85 0.37 5.92
CA ILE A 99 -25.47 0.93 4.60
C ILE A 99 -26.39 2.08 4.14
N ASP A 100 -27.68 2.08 4.53
CA ASP A 100 -28.60 3.21 4.26
C ASP A 100 -28.28 4.40 5.16
N GLU A 101 -28.02 4.14 6.44
CA GLU A 101 -27.62 5.17 7.39
C GLU A 101 -26.31 5.87 7.00
N TRP A 102 -25.37 5.15 6.36
CA TRP A 102 -24.16 5.74 5.81
C TRP A 102 -24.33 6.32 4.39
N GLY A 103 -25.50 6.15 3.77
CA GLY A 103 -25.88 6.80 2.52
C GLY A 103 -25.28 6.21 1.24
N TRP A 104 -25.05 4.88 1.21
CA TRP A 104 -24.53 4.15 0.04
C TRP A 104 -25.65 3.52 -0.81
N THR A 105 -26.64 2.93 -0.15
CA THR A 105 -27.87 2.43 -0.79
C THR A 105 -29.03 2.52 0.17
N LYS A 106 -30.24 2.69 -0.35
CA LYS A 106 -31.45 2.61 0.51
C LYS A 106 -31.75 1.19 0.96
N ARG A 107 -31.29 0.20 0.22
CA ARG A 107 -31.64 -1.19 0.45
C ARG A 107 -30.49 -2.10 0.09
N VAL A 108 -30.09 -2.89 1.06
CA VAL A 108 -29.29 -4.09 0.89
C VAL A 108 -30.23 -5.29 0.79
N THR A 109 -29.96 -6.20 -0.13
CA THR A 109 -30.67 -7.48 -0.22
C THR A 109 -29.68 -8.61 -0.03
N THR A 110 -30.19 -9.78 0.34
CA THR A 110 -29.39 -11.00 0.52
C THR A 110 -29.82 -12.04 -0.50
N ALA A 111 -28.86 -12.77 -1.05
CA ALA A 111 -29.08 -13.98 -1.84
C ALA A 111 -28.40 -15.17 -1.15
N SER A 112 -29.05 -16.34 -1.26
CA SER A 112 -28.50 -17.63 -0.86
C SER A 112 -28.99 -18.68 -1.87
N GLN A 113 -28.15 -19.68 -2.15
CA GLN A 113 -28.38 -20.65 -3.22
C GLN A 113 -27.96 -22.05 -2.82
N SER A 114 -28.68 -23.06 -3.31
CA SER A 114 -28.35 -24.47 -3.07
C SER A 114 -27.15 -24.98 -3.89
N ILE A 115 -26.47 -24.08 -4.61
CA ILE A 115 -25.22 -24.29 -5.34
C ILE A 115 -24.22 -23.21 -4.90
N PRO A 116 -22.91 -23.43 -5.02
CA PRO A 116 -21.92 -22.40 -4.76
C PRO A 116 -22.24 -21.11 -5.51
N ILE A 117 -22.14 -19.98 -4.82
CA ILE A 117 -22.46 -18.67 -5.39
C ILE A 117 -21.31 -18.22 -6.28
N HIS A 118 -21.66 -17.66 -7.44
CA HIS A 118 -20.72 -17.03 -8.36
C HIS A 118 -20.97 -15.54 -8.47
N VAL A 119 -19.88 -14.78 -8.66
CA VAL A 119 -19.87 -13.33 -8.86
C VAL A 119 -19.16 -13.04 -10.18
N ASP A 120 -19.76 -12.16 -10.98
CA ASP A 120 -19.13 -11.63 -12.20
C ASP A 120 -18.27 -10.43 -11.83
N LEU A 121 -17.00 -10.42 -12.24
CA LEU A 121 -16.02 -9.38 -11.93
C LEU A 121 -15.79 -8.46 -13.12
N ASP A 122 -15.67 -7.15 -12.85
CA ASP A 122 -15.10 -6.18 -13.78
C ASP A 122 -13.59 -6.10 -13.54
N ASN A 123 -12.78 -6.63 -14.46
CA ASN A 123 -11.32 -6.69 -14.33
C ASN A 123 -10.61 -5.37 -14.72
N SER A 124 -11.34 -4.26 -14.83
CA SER A 124 -10.74 -2.95 -15.12
C SER A 124 -10.12 -2.26 -13.90
N HIS A 125 -10.35 -2.78 -12.70
CA HIS A 125 -9.84 -2.24 -11.44
C HIS A 125 -8.78 -3.17 -10.82
N GLU A 126 -7.80 -2.60 -10.11
CA GLU A 126 -6.70 -3.38 -9.52
C GLU A 126 -7.13 -4.41 -8.47
N ILE A 127 -8.24 -4.15 -7.76
CA ILE A 127 -8.84 -5.11 -6.83
C ILE A 127 -9.13 -6.45 -7.50
N THR A 128 -9.63 -6.41 -8.74
CA THR A 128 -10.11 -7.56 -9.53
C THR A 128 -9.18 -7.90 -10.69
N GLU A 129 -8.03 -7.22 -10.79
CA GLU A 129 -7.04 -7.51 -11.83
C GLU A 129 -6.53 -8.95 -11.69
N ASN A 130 -6.34 -9.62 -12.82
CA ASN A 130 -5.88 -11.01 -12.91
C ASN A 130 -6.86 -12.10 -12.43
N PHE A 131 -8.10 -11.76 -12.09
CA PHE A 131 -9.14 -12.75 -11.85
C PHE A 131 -9.87 -13.16 -13.14
N PRO A 132 -10.46 -14.38 -13.21
CA PRO A 132 -11.47 -14.68 -14.21
C PRO A 132 -12.69 -13.75 -14.08
N GLU A 133 -13.34 -13.42 -15.20
CA GLU A 133 -14.58 -12.59 -15.21
C GLU A 133 -15.71 -13.20 -14.37
N ASN A 134 -15.66 -14.49 -14.05
CA ASN A 134 -16.63 -15.17 -13.21
C ASN A 134 -15.90 -16.07 -12.22
N ILE A 135 -16.11 -15.84 -10.93
CA ILE A 135 -15.48 -16.63 -9.86
C ILE A 135 -16.53 -17.24 -8.93
N GLN A 136 -16.18 -18.38 -8.33
CA GLN A 136 -16.93 -18.96 -7.22
C GLN A 136 -16.46 -18.30 -5.93
N VAL A 137 -17.37 -17.72 -5.15
CA VAL A 137 -17.00 -16.95 -3.95
C VAL A 137 -17.07 -17.75 -2.65
N TYR A 138 -17.81 -18.85 -2.64
CA TYR A 138 -17.93 -19.73 -1.49
C TYR A 138 -17.72 -21.20 -1.86
N ASN A 139 -17.09 -21.97 -0.98
CA ASN A 139 -16.87 -23.41 -1.09
C ASN A 139 -18.10 -24.25 -0.72
N ASP A 140 -19.05 -23.69 0.02
CA ASP A 140 -20.28 -24.36 0.45
C ASP A 140 -21.53 -23.82 -0.29
N LYS A 141 -22.62 -24.56 -0.16
CA LYS A 141 -23.96 -24.16 -0.57
C LYS A 141 -24.70 -23.52 0.59
N ASP A 142 -25.72 -22.74 0.23
CA ASP A 142 -26.58 -21.97 1.13
C ASP A 142 -25.93 -20.80 1.93
N PRO A 143 -24.69 -20.32 1.67
CA PRO A 143 -24.19 -19.12 2.34
C PRO A 143 -24.93 -17.87 1.84
N ASN A 144 -24.90 -16.80 2.63
CA ASN A 144 -25.49 -15.53 2.26
C ASN A 144 -24.45 -14.62 1.58
N VAL A 145 -24.87 -13.99 0.49
CA VAL A 145 -24.19 -12.82 -0.10
C VAL A 145 -25.12 -11.62 0.00
N TYR A 146 -24.61 -10.52 0.52
CA TYR A 146 -25.27 -9.23 0.43
C TYR A 146 -24.95 -8.54 -0.90
N TYR A 147 -25.92 -7.79 -1.41
CA TYR A 147 -25.72 -6.92 -2.56
C TYR A 147 -26.54 -5.64 -2.43
N LEU A 148 -25.98 -4.57 -3.00
CA LEU A 148 -26.65 -3.29 -3.15
C LEU A 148 -27.61 -3.39 -4.33
N ASP A 149 -28.91 -3.28 -4.06
CA ASP A 149 -29.95 -3.37 -5.10
C ASP A 149 -29.78 -2.21 -6.08
N LYS A 150 -29.62 -2.51 -7.37
CA LYS A 150 -29.40 -1.51 -8.42
C LYS A 150 -30.46 -0.41 -8.50
N ARG A 151 -31.70 -0.71 -8.07
CA ARG A 151 -32.80 0.25 -8.07
C ARG A 151 -32.63 1.27 -6.96
N ASP A 152 -31.81 0.93 -5.97
CA ASP A 152 -31.63 1.66 -4.74
C ASP A 152 -30.20 2.17 -4.50
N ILE A 153 -29.22 1.74 -5.29
CA ILE A 153 -27.83 2.20 -5.23
C ILE A 153 -27.73 3.69 -5.57
N TYR A 154 -26.84 4.39 -4.88
CA TYR A 154 -26.59 5.80 -5.14
C TYR A 154 -25.64 5.91 -6.35
N SER A 155 -25.86 6.92 -7.20
CA SER A 155 -24.93 7.18 -8.31
C SER A 155 -23.59 7.69 -7.76
N GLY A 156 -22.49 7.30 -8.40
CA GLY A 156 -21.12 7.58 -7.94
C GLY A 156 -20.38 6.35 -7.42
N LEU A 157 -21.09 5.25 -7.12
CA LEU A 157 -20.46 3.97 -6.80
C LEU A 157 -19.93 3.28 -8.06
N ASN A 158 -18.71 2.78 -7.99
CA ASN A 158 -18.10 1.91 -9.00
C ASN A 158 -18.34 0.45 -8.63
N ILE A 159 -18.94 -0.32 -9.52
CA ILE A 159 -19.30 -1.72 -9.27
C ILE A 159 -18.25 -2.61 -9.94
N ILE A 160 -17.57 -3.43 -9.15
CA ILE A 160 -16.51 -4.34 -9.64
C ILE A 160 -16.82 -5.82 -9.43
N GLY A 161 -17.86 -6.13 -8.65
CA GLY A 161 -18.39 -7.49 -8.49
C GLY A 161 -19.91 -7.47 -8.52
N MET A 162 -20.51 -8.28 -9.39
CA MET A 162 -21.94 -8.32 -9.64
C MET A 162 -22.51 -9.72 -9.40
N ASN A 163 -23.78 -9.78 -9.00
CA ASN A 163 -24.48 -11.06 -8.91
C ASN A 163 -24.76 -11.62 -10.32
N THR A 164 -24.44 -12.90 -10.56
CA THR A 164 -24.63 -13.60 -11.85
C THR A 164 -26.08 -13.65 -12.37
N TYR A 165 -27.07 -13.42 -11.50
CA TYR A 165 -28.49 -13.44 -11.87
C TYR A 165 -29.02 -12.09 -12.33
N ASP A 166 -28.41 -11.00 -11.86
CA ASP A 166 -28.75 -9.63 -12.21
C ASP A 166 -27.45 -8.82 -12.20
N ASN A 167 -26.81 -8.70 -13.38
CA ASN A 167 -25.50 -8.09 -13.62
C ASN A 167 -25.45 -6.57 -13.35
N GLU A 168 -26.35 -6.07 -12.53
CA GLU A 168 -26.41 -4.67 -12.10
C GLU A 168 -26.48 -4.56 -10.57
N ASP A 169 -26.72 -5.66 -9.84
CA ASP A 169 -26.70 -5.70 -8.37
C ASP A 169 -25.26 -5.84 -7.87
N ALA A 170 -24.80 -4.88 -7.06
CA ALA A 170 -23.42 -4.79 -6.64
C ALA A 170 -23.13 -5.67 -5.42
N VAL A 171 -22.33 -6.71 -5.61
CA VAL A 171 -21.77 -7.56 -4.54
C VAL A 171 -20.48 -6.96 -4.01
N ILE A 172 -19.65 -6.41 -4.90
CA ILE A 172 -18.45 -5.64 -4.56
C ILE A 172 -18.55 -4.30 -5.27
N ALA A 173 -18.47 -3.22 -4.50
CA ALA A 173 -18.47 -1.86 -5.02
C ALA A 173 -17.50 -0.99 -4.22
N PHE A 174 -17.01 0.06 -4.84
CA PHE A 174 -16.16 1.03 -4.15
C PHE A 174 -16.61 2.46 -4.44
N ALA A 175 -16.19 3.36 -3.55
CA ALA A 175 -16.30 4.79 -3.71
C ALA A 175 -14.91 5.40 -3.52
N GLU A 176 -14.51 6.30 -4.43
CA GLU A 176 -13.24 7.02 -4.33
C GLU A 176 -13.42 8.31 -3.53
N ALA A 177 -12.37 8.70 -2.82
CA ALA A 177 -12.29 10.01 -2.17
C ALA A 177 -12.58 11.15 -3.15
N GLY A 178 -13.36 12.13 -2.71
CA GLY A 178 -13.85 13.25 -3.52
C GLY A 178 -15.16 12.98 -4.26
N THR A 179 -15.66 11.74 -4.27
CA THR A 179 -16.94 11.40 -4.91
C THR A 179 -18.13 11.92 -4.09
N VAL A 180 -19.22 12.28 -4.78
CA VAL A 180 -20.51 12.59 -4.13
C VAL A 180 -21.53 11.54 -4.57
N LEU A 181 -21.97 10.72 -3.62
CA LEU A 181 -23.02 9.75 -3.85
C LEU A 181 -24.38 10.45 -3.82
N THR A 182 -25.14 10.32 -4.91
CA THR A 182 -26.45 10.98 -5.03
C THR A 182 -27.57 10.03 -5.38
N LYS A 183 -28.75 10.28 -4.78
CA LYS A 183 -29.98 9.57 -5.10
C LYS A 183 -31.19 10.51 -4.99
N GLN A 184 -32.07 10.46 -5.98
CA GLN A 184 -33.23 11.34 -6.02
C GLN A 184 -34.10 11.21 -4.76
N GLY A 185 -34.27 12.32 -4.05
CA GLY A 185 -35.10 12.39 -2.84
C GLY A 185 -34.40 11.96 -1.55
N MET A 186 -33.11 11.64 -1.62
CA MET A 186 -32.24 11.41 -0.46
C MET A 186 -31.22 12.56 -0.36
N PRO A 187 -30.63 12.81 0.82
CA PRO A 187 -29.46 13.67 0.95
C PRO A 187 -28.29 13.14 0.14
N ASP A 188 -27.44 14.04 -0.35
CA ASP A 188 -26.16 13.67 -0.96
C ASP A 188 -25.19 13.21 0.14
N THR A 189 -24.38 12.20 -0.16
CA THR A 189 -23.32 11.69 0.71
C THR A 189 -21.97 12.04 0.11
N HIS A 190 -21.14 12.75 0.86
CA HIS A 190 -19.78 13.08 0.44
C HIS A 190 -18.83 11.98 0.90
N ILE A 191 -18.04 11.46 -0.03
CA ILE A 191 -16.99 10.47 0.23
C ILE A 191 -15.67 11.21 0.27
N ASN A 192 -15.07 11.32 1.44
CA ASN A 192 -13.81 12.01 1.68
C ASN A 192 -12.61 11.04 1.78
N ALA A 193 -12.87 9.73 1.83
CA ALA A 193 -11.87 8.68 1.82
C ALA A 193 -12.34 7.46 0.99
N ASN A 194 -11.39 6.70 0.42
CA ASN A 194 -11.70 5.50 -0.36
C ASN A 194 -12.45 4.46 0.48
N SER A 195 -13.40 3.75 -0.10
CA SER A 195 -14.18 2.77 0.66
C SER A 195 -14.61 1.63 -0.23
N VAL A 196 -14.65 0.41 0.31
CA VAL A 196 -15.11 -0.80 -0.38
C VAL A 196 -16.27 -1.41 0.39
N PHE A 197 -17.39 -1.61 -0.30
CA PHE A 197 -18.43 -2.53 0.13
C PHE A 197 -18.10 -3.94 -0.35
N PHE A 198 -18.00 -4.90 0.59
CA PHE A 198 -17.67 -6.29 0.30
C PHE A 198 -18.78 -7.21 0.82
N GLY A 199 -19.76 -7.51 -0.04
CA GLY A 199 -20.98 -8.24 0.32
C GLY A 199 -20.81 -9.73 0.59
N ILE A 200 -19.59 -10.28 0.50
CA ILE A 200 -19.30 -11.70 0.67
C ILE A 200 -18.80 -11.93 2.12
N THR A 201 -19.71 -12.00 3.08
CA THR A 201 -19.39 -11.82 4.51
C THR A 201 -19.10 -13.11 5.30
N GLU A 202 -19.45 -14.30 4.78
CA GLU A 202 -19.31 -15.57 5.50
C GLU A 202 -17.93 -16.20 5.30
N THR A 203 -16.93 -15.67 6.01
CA THR A 203 -15.49 -15.97 5.86
C THR A 203 -15.15 -17.46 5.94
N GLU A 204 -15.86 -18.21 6.77
CA GLU A 204 -15.66 -19.65 6.94
C GLU A 204 -15.88 -20.47 5.65
N TYR A 205 -16.55 -19.87 4.66
CA TYR A 205 -16.85 -20.50 3.38
C TYR A 205 -16.03 -19.93 2.22
N TRP A 206 -15.19 -18.91 2.42
CA TRP A 206 -14.47 -18.26 1.33
C TRP A 206 -13.62 -19.24 0.49
N THR A 207 -13.62 -19.02 -0.81
CA THR A 207 -12.61 -19.59 -1.72
C THR A 207 -11.29 -18.83 -1.59
N GLU A 208 -10.19 -19.40 -2.09
CA GLU A 208 -8.90 -18.69 -2.13
C GLU A 208 -8.98 -17.42 -3.00
N ASP A 209 -9.73 -17.46 -4.11
CA ASP A 209 -9.98 -16.28 -4.93
C ASP A 209 -10.68 -15.16 -4.13
N THR A 210 -11.62 -15.51 -3.25
CA THR A 210 -12.33 -14.52 -2.42
C THR A 210 -11.42 -13.92 -1.35
N LYS A 211 -10.57 -14.74 -0.72
CA LYS A 211 -9.54 -14.26 0.20
C LYS A 211 -8.60 -13.29 -0.50
N GLN A 212 -8.19 -13.60 -1.73
CA GLN A 212 -7.31 -12.73 -2.50
C GLN A 212 -8.00 -11.42 -2.91
N LEU A 213 -9.28 -11.44 -3.33
CA LEU A 213 -10.04 -10.21 -3.57
C LEU A 213 -10.16 -9.34 -2.33
N PHE A 214 -10.37 -9.95 -1.17
CA PHE A 214 -10.42 -9.25 0.10
C PHE A 214 -9.07 -8.61 0.47
N LYS A 215 -7.96 -9.34 0.28
CA LYS A 215 -6.59 -8.81 0.42
C LYS A 215 -6.33 -7.63 -0.50
N ASN A 216 -6.62 -7.77 -1.79
CA ASN A 216 -6.44 -6.68 -2.76
C ASN A 216 -7.26 -5.44 -2.39
N SER A 217 -8.47 -5.64 -1.87
CA SER A 217 -9.33 -4.55 -1.39
C SER A 217 -8.77 -3.86 -0.14
N LEU A 218 -8.21 -4.62 0.83
CA LEU A 218 -7.53 -4.05 2.00
C LEU A 218 -6.28 -3.28 1.61
N LEU A 219 -5.44 -3.85 0.74
CA LEU A 219 -4.26 -3.19 0.21
C LEU A 219 -4.64 -1.88 -0.48
N TRP A 220 -5.64 -1.90 -1.37
CA TRP A 220 -6.16 -0.69 -2.01
C TRP A 220 -6.60 0.38 -1.01
N LEU A 221 -7.34 -0.03 0.03
CA LEU A 221 -7.84 0.87 1.07
C LEU A 221 -6.78 1.41 2.01
N ALA A 222 -5.72 0.64 2.29
CA ALA A 222 -4.59 1.08 3.10
C ALA A 222 -3.77 2.21 2.45
N GLY A 223 -4.31 2.79 1.38
CA GLY A 223 -3.60 3.64 0.45
C GLY A 223 -2.60 2.79 -0.30
N GLY A 224 -3.05 1.65 -0.85
CA GLY A 224 -2.26 0.78 -1.70
C GLY A 224 -1.48 1.71 -2.60
N GLY A 225 -0.18 1.75 -2.33
CA GLY A 225 0.62 2.94 -2.55
C GLY A 225 0.46 3.48 -3.95
N ASP A 226 0.97 4.69 -4.19
CA ASP A 226 1.34 5.01 -5.56
C ASP A 226 2.05 3.80 -6.19
N SER A 227 1.74 3.54 -7.44
CA SER A 227 2.33 2.40 -8.13
C SER A 227 3.29 2.91 -9.19
N PHE A 228 4.47 2.31 -9.24
CA PHE A 228 5.48 2.63 -10.21
C PHE A 228 5.81 1.40 -11.05
N ASN A 229 5.74 1.57 -12.37
CA ASN A 229 6.05 0.51 -13.33
C ASN A 229 7.53 0.56 -13.75
N LEU A 230 8.35 -0.25 -13.09
CA LEU A 230 9.76 -0.46 -13.47
C LEU A 230 9.85 -1.23 -14.78
N GLN A 231 10.47 -0.62 -15.78
CA GLN A 231 10.72 -1.25 -17.08
C GLN A 231 12.02 -2.07 -17.01
N ILE A 232 11.91 -3.39 -16.94
CA ILE A 232 13.05 -4.32 -16.90
C ILE A 232 13.30 -4.86 -18.30
N LYS A 233 14.54 -4.76 -18.77
CA LYS A 233 14.98 -5.35 -20.04
C LYS A 233 15.58 -6.74 -19.83
N GLU A 234 15.60 -7.54 -20.89
CA GLU A 234 16.41 -8.76 -20.94
C GLU A 234 17.88 -8.44 -20.57
N GLY A 235 18.46 -9.26 -19.70
CA GLY A 235 19.79 -9.07 -19.16
C GLY A 235 19.78 -8.26 -17.86
N GLN A 236 20.86 -7.52 -17.62
CA GLN A 236 21.10 -6.84 -16.35
C GLN A 236 20.66 -5.37 -16.39
N ASN A 237 19.82 -5.00 -15.43
CA ASN A 237 19.23 -3.67 -15.25
C ASN A 237 19.76 -3.06 -13.95
N LEU A 238 19.89 -1.74 -13.92
CA LEU A 238 20.27 -1.01 -12.71
C LEU A 238 19.08 -0.14 -12.28
N VAL A 239 18.41 -0.51 -11.19
CA VAL A 239 17.11 0.02 -10.76
C VAL A 239 17.15 0.52 -9.32
N SER A 240 16.10 1.20 -8.89
CA SER A 240 15.86 1.60 -7.50
C SER A 240 14.36 1.64 -7.20
N LEU A 241 13.98 1.86 -5.94
CA LEU A 241 12.60 2.06 -5.53
C LEU A 241 12.25 3.57 -5.50
N PRO A 242 11.36 4.04 -6.40
CA PRO A 242 10.95 5.44 -6.43
C PRO A 242 9.91 5.81 -5.37
N LEU A 243 9.37 4.82 -4.66
CA LEU A 243 8.30 4.94 -3.68
C LEU A 243 8.75 4.34 -2.36
N ILE A 244 8.31 4.90 -1.22
CA ILE A 244 8.56 4.37 0.12
C ILE A 244 7.97 2.97 0.22
N SER A 245 8.86 1.97 0.23
CA SER A 245 8.49 0.55 0.18
C SER A 245 9.66 -0.31 0.63
N THR A 246 9.34 -1.47 1.18
CA THR A 246 10.26 -2.60 1.30
C THR A 246 9.72 -3.75 0.46
N ILE A 247 10.55 -4.35 -0.38
CA ILE A 247 10.15 -5.50 -1.21
C ILE A 247 10.95 -6.72 -0.79
N ASP A 248 10.27 -7.82 -0.43
CA ASP A 248 10.91 -9.12 -0.25
C ASP A 248 11.36 -9.69 -1.61
N VAL A 249 12.66 -9.96 -1.76
CA VAL A 249 13.23 -10.40 -3.03
C VAL A 249 12.78 -11.81 -3.42
N ASP A 250 12.55 -12.70 -2.45
CA ASP A 250 12.12 -14.06 -2.73
C ASP A 250 10.66 -14.06 -3.22
N GLU A 251 9.78 -13.26 -2.61
CA GLU A 251 8.41 -13.04 -3.08
C GLU A 251 8.39 -12.45 -4.49
N LEU A 252 9.15 -11.38 -4.73
CA LEU A 252 9.23 -10.74 -6.04
C LEU A 252 9.65 -11.73 -7.14
N LYS A 253 10.64 -12.58 -6.85
CA LYS A 253 11.13 -13.62 -7.78
C LYS A 253 10.14 -14.77 -7.96
N ASN A 254 9.41 -15.16 -6.92
CA ASN A 254 8.39 -16.20 -7.01
C ASN A 254 7.21 -15.76 -7.89
N SER A 255 6.89 -14.46 -7.86
CA SER A 255 5.84 -13.84 -8.68
C SER A 255 6.32 -13.49 -10.10
N ASN A 256 7.62 -13.39 -10.33
CA ASN A 256 8.23 -13.04 -11.63
C ASN A 256 9.38 -13.99 -11.96
N LEU A 257 9.03 -15.17 -12.50
CA LEU A 257 9.97 -16.28 -12.76
C LEU A 257 11.07 -15.93 -13.77
N GLU A 258 10.90 -14.84 -14.51
CA GLU A 258 11.84 -14.29 -15.47
C GLU A 258 13.07 -13.67 -14.80
N ILE A 259 12.95 -13.26 -13.53
CA ILE A 259 14.04 -12.68 -12.72
C ILE A 259 14.99 -13.77 -12.23
N LEU A 260 16.25 -13.68 -12.65
CA LEU A 260 17.30 -14.63 -12.27
C LEU A 260 17.96 -14.27 -10.93
N SER A 261 18.33 -12.99 -10.76
CA SER A 261 19.00 -12.50 -9.56
C SER A 261 18.70 -11.03 -9.31
N ILE A 262 18.72 -10.65 -8.02
CA ILE A 262 18.65 -9.26 -7.57
C ILE A 262 19.84 -9.07 -6.64
N LYS A 263 20.71 -8.11 -6.98
CA LYS A 263 21.95 -7.87 -6.24
C LYS A 263 22.06 -6.44 -5.76
N GLU A 264 22.61 -6.28 -4.58
CA GLU A 264 22.97 -5.00 -3.99
C GLU A 264 24.49 -4.87 -3.84
N TYR A 265 24.95 -3.66 -3.58
CA TYR A 265 26.36 -3.38 -3.31
C TYR A 265 26.61 -3.31 -1.80
N ASP A 266 27.55 -4.12 -1.32
CA ASP A 266 27.79 -4.29 0.12
C ASP A 266 28.71 -3.21 0.73
N GLY A 267 29.13 -2.22 -0.05
CA GLY A 267 30.11 -1.20 0.34
C GLY A 267 31.57 -1.68 0.37
N SER A 268 31.83 -2.98 0.24
CA SER A 268 33.17 -3.58 0.30
C SER A 268 33.83 -3.74 -1.08
N GLY A 269 33.08 -3.46 -2.15
CA GLY A 269 33.53 -3.63 -3.53
C GLY A 269 32.88 -4.81 -4.24
N GLU A 270 31.96 -5.54 -3.58
CA GLU A 270 31.31 -6.72 -4.13
C GLU A 270 29.79 -6.51 -4.31
N LEU A 271 29.22 -7.23 -5.27
CA LEU A 271 27.77 -7.35 -5.41
C LEU A 271 27.34 -8.65 -4.74
N VAL A 272 26.38 -8.56 -3.83
CA VAL A 272 25.81 -9.69 -3.08
C VAL A 272 24.34 -9.86 -3.45
N GLU A 273 23.78 -11.06 -3.27
CA GLU A 273 22.33 -11.26 -3.46
C GLU A 273 21.57 -10.46 -2.39
N ALA A 274 20.60 -9.66 -2.82
CA ALA A 274 19.73 -8.91 -1.92
C ALA A 274 18.66 -9.86 -1.35
N THR A 275 18.30 -9.67 -0.08
CA THR A 275 17.14 -10.34 0.53
C THR A 275 15.90 -9.46 0.50
N GLU A 276 16.10 -8.14 0.60
CA GLU A 276 15.07 -7.12 0.55
C GLU A 276 15.55 -5.97 -0.35
N MET A 277 14.60 -5.25 -0.95
CA MET A 277 14.86 -3.98 -1.60
C MET A 277 14.30 -2.85 -0.74
N HIS A 278 15.10 -1.80 -0.55
CA HIS A 278 14.75 -0.62 0.24
C HIS A 278 14.93 0.66 -0.57
N ASN A 279 14.29 1.72 -0.08
CA ASN A 279 14.46 3.08 -0.56
C ASN A 279 15.90 3.56 -0.58
N ASN A 280 16.19 4.54 -1.43
CA ASN A 280 17.50 5.19 -1.57
C ASN A 280 18.68 4.29 -1.97
N LEU A 281 18.45 2.99 -2.20
CA LEU A 281 19.45 2.03 -2.65
C LEU A 281 19.28 1.67 -4.12
N GLY A 282 20.40 1.36 -4.77
CA GLY A 282 20.41 0.84 -6.14
C GLY A 282 20.58 -0.67 -6.17
N TYR A 283 19.93 -1.32 -7.14
CA TYR A 283 19.92 -2.77 -7.28
C TYR A 283 20.20 -3.20 -8.73
N PHE A 284 20.91 -4.31 -8.88
CA PHE A 284 21.05 -5.00 -10.15
C PHE A 284 20.02 -6.11 -10.27
N ILE A 285 19.06 -5.96 -11.18
CA ILE A 285 18.10 -7.01 -11.52
C ILE A 285 18.50 -7.65 -12.84
N GLU A 286 18.75 -8.96 -12.83
CA GLU A 286 19.00 -9.75 -14.04
C GLU A 286 17.73 -10.50 -14.45
N SER A 287 17.25 -10.29 -15.68
CA SER A 287 16.06 -10.92 -16.23
C SER A 287 16.35 -11.71 -17.51
N THR A 288 15.58 -12.76 -17.76
CA THR A 288 15.63 -13.56 -18.99
C THR A 288 14.85 -12.95 -20.16
N GLU A 289 13.97 -11.98 -19.90
CA GLU A 289 13.21 -11.26 -20.93
C GLU A 289 12.83 -9.84 -20.49
N ASN A 290 12.20 -9.08 -21.38
CA ASN A 290 11.66 -7.78 -21.02
C ASN A 290 10.37 -7.96 -20.21
N LEU A 291 10.26 -7.30 -19.06
CA LEU A 291 9.04 -7.27 -18.26
C LEU A 291 8.79 -5.89 -17.65
N THR A 292 7.57 -5.67 -17.17
CA THR A 292 7.22 -4.51 -16.35
C THR A 292 6.97 -5.02 -14.93
N LEU A 293 7.76 -4.55 -13.98
CA LEU A 293 7.54 -4.81 -12.56
C LEU A 293 6.73 -3.66 -11.97
N ARG A 294 5.57 -3.98 -11.40
CA ARG A 294 4.79 -3.05 -10.61
C ARG A 294 5.39 -3.01 -9.19
N VAL A 295 5.75 -1.81 -8.75
CA VAL A 295 6.19 -1.51 -7.37
C VAL A 295 5.10 -0.68 -6.73
N ASP A 296 4.54 -1.16 -5.63
CA ASP A 296 3.56 -0.42 -4.84
C ASP A 296 4.27 0.17 -3.62
N GLY A 297 3.94 1.41 -3.23
CA GLY A 297 4.53 2.07 -2.07
C GLY A 297 4.06 3.51 -1.93
N GLU A 298 4.39 4.17 -0.84
CA GLU A 298 3.91 5.54 -0.61
C GLU A 298 4.81 6.56 -1.34
N GLU A 299 4.22 7.57 -2.00
CA GLU A 299 5.01 8.71 -2.47
C GLU A 299 5.71 9.37 -1.28
N ALA A 300 7.01 9.64 -1.45
CA ALA A 300 7.77 10.28 -0.40
C ALA A 300 7.40 11.77 -0.31
N GLU A 301 6.73 12.17 0.76
CA GLU A 301 6.39 13.59 1.02
C GLU A 301 7.40 14.32 1.92
N GLU A 302 8.31 13.57 2.56
CA GLU A 302 9.28 14.07 3.53
C GLU A 302 10.73 14.05 2.98
N GLU A 303 11.62 14.82 3.62
CA GLU A 303 13.06 14.83 3.33
C GLU A 303 13.65 13.43 3.47
N GLN A 304 14.37 12.99 2.44
CA GLN A 304 15.08 11.71 2.36
C GLN A 304 16.56 11.91 2.66
N SER A 305 17.13 10.95 3.39
CA SER A 305 18.54 10.97 3.81
C SER A 305 19.28 9.74 3.27
N VAL A 306 20.43 9.96 2.62
CA VAL A 306 21.27 8.91 2.06
C VAL A 306 22.71 9.05 2.56
N GLU A 307 23.18 8.05 3.29
CA GLU A 307 24.57 7.98 3.74
C GLU A 307 25.47 7.50 2.61
N LEU A 308 26.42 8.35 2.18
CA LEU A 308 27.39 8.04 1.14
C LEU A 308 28.78 7.88 1.75
N ASN A 309 29.39 6.72 1.55
CA ASN A 309 30.76 6.45 1.97
C ASN A 309 31.77 7.07 0.99
N GLU A 310 33.02 7.29 1.42
CA GLU A 310 34.11 7.65 0.49
C GLU A 310 34.28 6.56 -0.57
N GLY A 311 34.28 6.94 -1.86
CA GLY A 311 34.44 6.00 -2.96
C GLY A 311 33.13 5.73 -3.69
N LEU A 312 32.90 4.48 -4.09
CA LEU A 312 31.71 4.10 -4.88
C LEU A 312 30.54 3.72 -3.97
N ASN A 313 29.35 4.20 -4.32
CA ASN A 313 28.08 3.92 -3.66
C ASN A 313 27.06 3.53 -4.74
N LEU A 314 26.23 2.52 -4.47
CA LEU A 314 25.14 2.12 -5.36
C LEU A 314 23.84 2.68 -4.79
N VAL A 315 23.30 3.71 -5.45
CA VAL A 315 22.29 4.59 -4.88
C VAL A 315 21.06 4.63 -5.78
N GLY A 316 19.89 4.77 -5.17
CA GLY A 316 18.62 5.04 -5.82
C GLY A 316 18.06 6.40 -5.40
N ILE A 317 17.06 6.88 -6.12
CA ILE A 317 16.23 8.00 -5.65
C ILE A 317 14.82 7.50 -5.36
N THR A 318 14.28 7.90 -4.22
CA THR A 318 12.89 7.69 -3.82
C THR A 318 12.13 8.98 -4.09
N SER A 319 11.74 9.14 -5.36
CA SER A 319 10.93 10.24 -5.88
C SER A 319 10.26 9.79 -7.18
N LEU A 320 9.06 10.31 -7.44
CA LEU A 320 8.33 10.13 -8.70
C LEU A 320 8.72 11.16 -9.78
N ASP A 321 9.55 12.14 -9.42
CA ASP A 321 10.03 13.18 -10.32
C ASP A 321 11.52 13.04 -10.63
N ASN A 322 11.92 13.63 -11.76
CA ASN A 322 13.33 13.70 -12.15
C ASN A 322 14.10 14.67 -11.25
N MET A 323 15.31 14.29 -10.86
CA MET A 323 16.19 15.12 -10.05
C MET A 323 17.40 15.65 -10.82
N LEU A 324 17.69 16.93 -10.66
CA LEU A 324 18.87 17.58 -11.24
C LEU A 324 20.13 17.28 -10.40
N LEU A 325 21.25 17.00 -11.07
CA LEU A 325 22.54 16.75 -10.40
C LEU A 325 23.08 17.95 -9.60
N ASP A 326 22.58 19.16 -9.87
CA ASP A 326 22.96 20.37 -9.13
C ASP A 326 22.43 20.36 -7.68
N LEU A 327 21.52 19.44 -7.34
CA LEU A 327 21.00 19.24 -5.98
C LEU A 327 21.86 18.30 -5.12
N LEU A 328 22.89 17.70 -5.71
CA LEU A 328 23.76 16.74 -5.03
C LEU A 328 24.81 17.44 -4.15
N PRO A 329 25.27 16.79 -3.06
CA PRO A 329 26.34 17.33 -2.25
C PRO A 329 27.64 17.43 -3.07
N SER A 330 28.45 18.44 -2.75
CA SER A 330 29.68 18.78 -3.48
C SER A 330 30.76 17.69 -3.46
N GLU A 331 30.62 16.74 -2.54
CA GLU A 331 31.46 15.57 -2.34
C GLU A 331 31.25 14.51 -3.41
N VAL A 332 30.09 14.49 -4.09
CA VAL A 332 29.83 13.63 -5.24
C VAL A 332 30.53 14.22 -6.46
N ILE A 333 31.55 13.51 -6.95
CA ILE A 333 32.43 13.98 -8.03
C ILE A 333 32.14 13.31 -9.38
N GLU A 334 31.46 12.16 -9.38
CA GLU A 334 31.11 11.43 -10.60
C GLU A 334 29.87 10.58 -10.35
N ILE A 335 29.01 10.48 -11.37
CA ILE A 335 27.80 9.67 -11.34
C ILE A 335 27.75 8.88 -12.63
N SER A 336 27.37 7.60 -12.55
CA SER A 336 27.08 6.82 -13.73
C SER A 336 25.76 6.09 -13.64
N ARG A 337 25.07 6.01 -14.78
CA ARG A 337 23.84 5.25 -14.96
C ARG A 337 24.01 4.26 -16.09
N ARG A 338 23.30 3.13 -16.02
CA ARG A 338 23.23 2.18 -17.12
C ARG A 338 22.10 2.56 -18.05
N ASN A 339 22.40 2.85 -19.32
CA ASN A 339 21.41 3.19 -20.32
C ASN A 339 20.75 1.94 -20.92
N ASP A 340 19.72 2.14 -21.73
CA ASP A 340 18.89 1.06 -22.29
C ASP A 340 19.66 0.17 -23.29
N GLU A 341 20.83 0.60 -23.77
CA GLU A 341 21.74 -0.19 -24.61
C GLU A 341 22.74 -1.01 -23.78
N GLY A 342 22.70 -0.89 -22.45
CA GLY A 342 23.57 -1.57 -21.50
C GLY A 342 24.94 -0.92 -21.31
N PHE A 343 25.16 0.29 -21.84
CA PHE A 343 26.37 1.08 -21.61
C PHE A 343 26.21 2.02 -20.40
N TYR A 344 27.33 2.53 -19.89
CA TYR A 344 27.31 3.53 -18.83
C TYR A 344 27.43 4.94 -19.41
N ASP A 345 26.46 5.78 -19.07
CA ASP A 345 26.57 7.24 -19.21
C ASP A 345 27.24 7.75 -17.93
N ILE A 346 28.24 8.64 -18.07
CA ILE A 346 29.02 9.16 -16.94
C ILE A 346 28.97 10.69 -16.95
N ALA A 347 28.51 11.26 -15.84
CA ALA A 347 28.59 12.67 -15.53
C ALA A 347 29.72 12.91 -14.52
N THR A 348 30.56 13.92 -14.77
CA THR A 348 31.70 14.26 -13.89
C THR A 348 31.60 15.72 -13.46
N TYR A 349 31.74 15.98 -12.16
CA TYR A 349 31.70 17.33 -11.62
C TYR A 349 33.08 17.99 -11.65
N TYR A 350 33.15 19.21 -12.16
CA TYR A 350 34.34 20.06 -12.12
C TYR A 350 34.03 21.34 -11.34
N GLU A 351 34.86 21.67 -10.34
CA GLU A 351 34.72 22.90 -9.53
C GLU A 351 34.56 24.17 -10.38
N VAL A 352 35.23 24.19 -11.54
CA VAL A 352 35.15 25.27 -12.52
C VAL A 352 34.39 24.76 -13.74
N GLY A 353 33.06 24.78 -13.68
CA GLY A 353 32.20 24.47 -14.82
C GLY A 353 30.96 23.63 -14.51
N GLY A 354 30.86 23.04 -13.31
CA GLY A 354 29.75 22.19 -12.93
C GLY A 354 29.84 20.79 -13.55
N TRP A 355 28.68 20.17 -13.78
CA TRP A 355 28.58 18.83 -14.36
C TRP A 355 28.88 18.80 -15.87
N TYR A 356 29.85 17.98 -16.27
CA TYR A 356 30.09 17.63 -17.65
C TYR A 356 29.32 16.34 -18.00
N ASN A 357 28.67 16.30 -19.18
CA ASN A 357 27.74 15.23 -19.58
C ASN A 357 26.59 15.01 -18.59
N ALA A 358 26.05 16.09 -18.04
CA ALA A 358 24.94 16.04 -17.10
C ALA A 358 23.71 15.33 -17.69
N PHE A 359 23.03 14.58 -16.85
CA PHE A 359 21.73 13.95 -17.09
C PHE A 359 20.89 14.07 -15.82
N GLU A 360 19.59 13.83 -15.90
CA GLU A 360 18.71 13.82 -14.73
C GLU A 360 18.70 12.43 -14.08
N LEU A 361 18.54 12.40 -12.76
CA LEU A 361 18.23 11.17 -12.04
C LEU A 361 16.74 10.90 -12.24
N GLU A 362 16.43 9.88 -13.03
CA GLU A 362 15.09 9.41 -13.34
C GLU A 362 14.58 8.44 -12.23
N PRO A 363 13.29 8.52 -11.87
CA PRO A 363 12.62 7.56 -10.99
C PRO A 363 12.82 6.10 -11.41
N GLY A 364 13.01 5.23 -10.42
CA GLY A 364 13.13 3.78 -10.63
C GLY A 364 14.45 3.31 -11.25
N ARG A 365 15.39 4.21 -11.54
CA ARG A 365 16.75 3.86 -11.98
C ARG A 365 17.74 3.87 -10.82
N GLY A 366 18.73 2.98 -10.87
CA GLY A 366 19.87 2.99 -9.95
C GLY A 366 21.07 3.72 -10.55
N TYR A 367 21.98 4.16 -9.68
CA TYR A 367 23.14 4.96 -10.05
C TYR A 367 24.38 4.54 -9.24
N TRP A 368 25.55 4.63 -9.86
CA TRP A 368 26.81 4.64 -9.12
C TRP A 368 27.21 6.07 -8.82
N PHE A 369 27.31 6.39 -7.53
CA PHE A 369 27.83 7.67 -7.06
C PHE A 369 29.27 7.46 -6.60
N LYS A 370 30.17 8.33 -7.09
CA LYS A 370 31.55 8.38 -6.60
C LYS A 370 31.75 9.63 -5.78
N THR A 371 32.15 9.46 -4.53
CA THR A 371 32.42 10.57 -3.61
C THR A 371 33.92 10.65 -3.28
N ASN A 372 34.35 11.83 -2.84
CA ASN A 372 35.72 12.07 -2.37
C ASN A 372 35.86 12.02 -0.83
N ASN A 373 34.74 12.07 -0.10
CA ASN A 373 34.65 11.97 1.36
C ASN A 373 33.28 11.36 1.71
N GLU A 374 33.14 10.88 2.95
CA GLU A 374 31.84 10.51 3.51
C GLU A 374 30.93 11.74 3.60
N VAL A 375 29.66 11.59 3.23
CA VAL A 375 28.65 12.66 3.26
C VAL A 375 27.24 12.09 3.41
N THR A 376 26.40 12.75 4.18
CA THR A 376 24.95 12.50 4.17
C THR A 376 24.31 13.40 3.11
N TRP A 377 23.65 12.79 2.13
CA TRP A 377 22.87 13.50 1.14
C TRP A 377 21.41 13.60 1.58
N GLU A 378 20.98 14.81 1.93
CA GLU A 378 19.59 15.14 2.22
C GLU A 378 18.92 15.71 0.96
N TYR A 379 17.74 15.23 0.61
CA TYR A 379 16.96 15.75 -0.50
C TYR A 379 15.46 15.66 -0.25
N PHE A 380 14.69 16.61 -0.79
CA PHE A 380 13.24 16.49 -0.85
C PHE A 380 12.85 15.81 -2.17
N PRO A 381 12.03 14.76 -2.13
CA PRO A 381 11.28 14.31 -3.29
C PRO A 381 10.47 15.51 -3.78
N VAL A 382 10.60 15.83 -5.07
CA VAL A 382 9.94 17.00 -5.66
C VAL A 382 8.58 16.59 -6.20
#